data_AF-A0A9R1UDG5-F1
#
_entry.id   AF-A0A9R1UDG5-F1
#
_cell.length_a   1.000
_cell.length_b   1.000
_cell.length_c   1.000
_cell.angle_alpha   90.00
_cell.angle_beta   90.00
_cell.angle_gamma   90.00
#
_symmetry.space_group_name_H-M   'P 1'
#
loop_
_entity.id
_entity.type
_entity.pdbx_description
1 polymer ?
#
loop_
_entity_poly.entity_id
_entity_poly.type
_entity_poly.pdbx_seq_one_letter_code
_entity_poly.pdbx_strand_id
1 'polypeptide(L)'
;MMYPSVVTLPFHLPNQQQIIYGEDDDIDDVLDKPFVAASKFTSWMECNAINSEARDLTYVEFPTKFVWVLNGRFWKRRKVGKAIGRIHSVSPNLGEAYFLRILLNKVKGPTSFDDIRTSKRDVCFALGLLDVDKEYIDTIKEASHSGAEQILLRNNSTVKKFTNMPYLNVESVSSSNNRLIIEELDYDIPVIKNDFDRMFLALTHEQRNIFVNIMSVVEENKGGVFFVYGYG
;
A
#
# COMPACT_ATOMS: atom_id res chain seq x y z
N MET A 1 -18.48 4.31 -39.11
CA MET A 1 -18.06 4.79 -37.76
C MET A 1 -16.64 4.29 -37.52
N MET A 2 -15.68 5.18 -37.29
CA MET A 2 -14.31 4.79 -36.95
C MET A 2 -14.19 4.84 -35.43
N TYR A 3 -13.99 3.68 -34.79
CA TYR A 3 -13.82 3.59 -33.34
C TYR A 3 -12.48 4.21 -32.91
N PRO A 4 -12.43 4.93 -31.77
CA PRO A 4 -11.19 5.53 -31.29
C PRO A 4 -10.17 4.44 -30.93
N SER A 5 -8.89 4.69 -31.24
CA SER A 5 -7.78 3.80 -30.90
C SER A 5 -7.66 3.62 -29.38
N VAL A 6 -7.33 2.41 -28.93
CA VAL A 6 -7.11 2.07 -27.53
C VAL A 6 -5.62 2.11 -27.23
N VAL A 7 -5.22 2.85 -26.19
CA VAL A 7 -3.82 2.99 -25.76
C VAL A 7 -3.64 2.36 -24.39
N THR A 8 -2.78 1.35 -24.31
CA THR A 8 -2.37 0.79 -23.02
C THR A 8 -1.42 1.74 -22.29
N LEU A 9 -1.75 1.98 -21.02
CA LEU A 9 -1.09 2.89 -20.11
C LEU A 9 -0.47 2.07 -18.96
N PRO A 10 0.81 1.69 -19.07
CA PRO A 10 1.54 1.04 -17.98
C PRO A 10 1.78 2.04 -16.85
N PHE A 11 1.86 1.54 -15.64
CA PHE A 11 2.25 2.32 -14.46
C PHE A 11 3.03 1.42 -13.53
N HIS A 12 3.75 2.02 -12.58
CA HIS A 12 4.60 1.32 -11.64
C HIS A 12 4.73 2.17 -10.36
N LEU A 13 5.16 1.54 -9.27
CA LEU A 13 5.57 2.26 -8.07
C LEU A 13 6.93 2.96 -8.31
N PRO A 14 7.34 3.90 -7.42
CA PRO A 14 8.66 4.51 -7.50
C PRO A 14 9.76 3.43 -7.59
N ASN A 15 10.69 3.60 -8.52
CA ASN A 15 11.82 2.69 -8.76
C ASN A 15 11.46 1.24 -9.13
N GLN A 16 10.19 0.93 -9.41
CA GLN A 16 9.73 -0.39 -9.86
C GLN A 16 9.37 -0.40 -11.35
N GLN A 17 10.05 0.43 -12.15
CA GLN A 17 9.81 0.44 -13.59
C GLN A 17 10.31 -0.86 -14.21
N GLN A 18 9.43 -1.55 -14.94
CA GLN A 18 9.83 -2.76 -15.66
C GLN A 18 10.80 -2.40 -16.79
N ILE A 19 11.99 -2.99 -16.74
CA ILE A 19 13.00 -2.93 -17.79
C ILE A 19 12.95 -4.29 -18.52
N ILE A 20 12.72 -4.27 -19.83
CA ILE A 20 12.76 -5.46 -20.67
C ILE A 20 14.12 -5.45 -21.37
N TYR A 21 14.92 -6.49 -21.17
CA TYR A 21 16.19 -6.74 -21.84
C TYR A 21 16.18 -8.15 -22.45
N GLY A 22 16.91 -8.34 -23.55
CA GLY A 22 17.11 -9.64 -24.19
C GLY A 22 18.22 -10.45 -23.52
N GLU A 23 18.30 -11.75 -23.85
CA GLU A 23 19.33 -12.65 -23.29
C GLU A 23 20.78 -12.22 -23.62
N ASP A 24 20.95 -11.41 -24.68
CA ASP A 24 22.25 -10.91 -25.15
C ASP A 24 22.55 -9.46 -24.72
N ASP A 25 21.66 -8.82 -23.95
CA ASP A 25 21.85 -7.44 -23.50
C ASP A 25 22.75 -7.40 -22.25
N ASP A 26 23.80 -6.58 -22.29
CA ASP A 26 24.63 -6.28 -21.13
C ASP A 26 23.85 -5.45 -20.10
N ILE A 27 23.90 -5.86 -18.82
CA ILE A 27 23.06 -5.30 -17.77
C ILE A 27 23.48 -3.87 -17.39
N ASP A 28 24.78 -3.56 -17.49
CA ASP A 28 25.31 -2.23 -17.19
C ASP A 28 24.96 -1.26 -18.32
N ASP A 29 25.03 -1.71 -19.58
CA ASP A 29 24.55 -0.96 -20.75
C ASP A 29 23.03 -0.74 -20.75
N VAL A 30 22.27 -1.68 -20.17
CA VAL A 30 20.82 -1.55 -20.01
C VAL A 30 20.48 -0.52 -18.93
N LEU A 31 21.23 -0.46 -17.83
CA LEU A 31 21.03 0.49 -16.74
C LEU A 31 21.45 1.93 -17.12
N ASP A 32 22.51 2.06 -17.93
CA ASP A 32 23.00 3.36 -18.42
C ASP A 32 22.21 3.93 -19.61
N LYS A 33 21.24 3.17 -20.17
CA LYS A 33 20.36 3.70 -21.23
C LYS A 33 19.48 4.82 -20.66
N PRO A 34 19.55 6.06 -21.21
CA PRO A 34 18.68 7.18 -20.79
C PRO A 34 17.17 6.89 -21.01
N PHE A 35 16.84 5.82 -21.72
CA PHE A 35 15.48 5.34 -21.98
C PHE A 35 14.86 4.54 -20.81
N VAL A 36 15.65 4.14 -19.82
CA VAL A 36 15.15 3.49 -18.59
C VAL A 36 14.34 4.48 -17.74
N ALA A 37 14.67 5.77 -17.73
CA ALA A 37 14.02 6.76 -16.87
C ALA A 37 12.64 7.25 -17.35
N ALA A 38 12.41 7.30 -18.67
CA ALA A 38 11.21 7.91 -19.25
C ALA A 38 10.16 6.85 -19.67
N SER A 39 9.31 6.43 -18.75
CA SER A 39 8.11 5.64 -19.06
C SER A 39 6.96 6.54 -19.52
N LYS A 40 5.94 5.96 -20.17
CA LYS A 40 4.68 6.69 -20.43
C LYS A 40 4.11 7.34 -19.17
N PHE A 41 4.37 6.74 -18.01
CA PHE A 41 3.86 7.17 -16.72
C PHE A 41 4.70 8.32 -16.15
N THR A 42 6.03 8.22 -16.15
CA THR A 42 6.90 9.33 -15.70
C THR A 42 6.82 10.53 -16.62
N SER A 43 6.80 10.31 -17.95
CA SER A 43 6.64 11.40 -18.93
C SER A 43 5.26 12.09 -18.87
N TRP A 44 4.24 11.45 -18.30
CA TRP A 44 2.97 12.13 -18.03
C TRP A 44 3.14 13.20 -16.95
N MET A 45 3.85 12.87 -15.86
CA MET A 45 4.16 13.80 -14.78
C MET A 45 5.06 14.95 -15.26
N GLU A 46 6.08 14.64 -16.07
CA GLU A 46 6.92 15.66 -16.71
C GLU A 46 6.10 16.59 -17.61
N CYS A 47 5.14 16.05 -18.37
CA CYS A 47 4.26 16.86 -19.21
C CYS A 47 3.36 17.78 -18.37
N ASN A 48 2.84 17.29 -17.24
CA ASN A 48 2.06 18.09 -16.30
C ASN A 48 2.90 19.22 -15.68
N ALA A 49 4.20 19.03 -15.46
CA ALA A 49 5.06 20.07 -14.92
C ALA A 49 5.14 21.29 -15.85
N ILE A 50 5.16 21.07 -17.17
CA ILE A 50 5.40 22.12 -18.17
C ILE A 50 4.14 22.62 -18.89
N ASN A 51 3.06 21.85 -18.91
CA ASN A 51 1.86 22.14 -19.71
C ASN A 51 0.62 22.27 -18.83
N SER A 52 0.02 23.45 -18.79
CA SER A 52 -1.19 23.72 -17.99
C SER A 52 -2.39 22.87 -18.41
N GLU A 53 -2.59 22.64 -19.72
CA GLU A 53 -3.71 21.82 -20.21
C GLU A 53 -3.54 20.33 -19.87
N ALA A 54 -2.29 19.87 -19.72
CA ALA A 54 -2.02 18.51 -19.26
C ALA A 54 -2.55 18.29 -17.84
N ARG A 55 -2.58 19.35 -17.01
CA ARG A 55 -3.04 19.30 -15.61
C ARG A 55 -4.55 19.09 -15.44
N ASP A 56 -5.34 19.28 -16.49
CA ASP A 56 -6.79 19.08 -16.46
C ASP A 56 -7.22 17.62 -16.70
N LEU A 57 -6.27 16.73 -16.96
CA LEU A 57 -6.50 15.35 -17.38
C LEU A 57 -5.97 14.36 -16.36
N THR A 58 -6.76 13.31 -16.11
CA THR A 58 -6.26 12.10 -15.43
C THR A 58 -5.36 11.31 -16.37
N TYR A 59 -4.63 10.34 -15.82
CA TYR A 59 -3.74 9.50 -16.64
C TYR A 59 -4.52 8.72 -17.72
N VAL A 60 -5.72 8.21 -17.37
CA VAL A 60 -6.60 7.48 -18.30
C VAL A 60 -7.16 8.38 -19.41
N GLU A 61 -7.42 9.64 -19.11
CA GLU A 61 -7.93 10.62 -20.07
C GLU A 61 -6.82 11.20 -20.96
N PHE A 62 -5.55 11.07 -20.55
CA PHE A 62 -4.43 11.70 -21.24
C PHE A 62 -4.36 11.41 -22.76
N PRO A 63 -4.57 10.16 -23.23
CA PRO A 63 -4.57 9.83 -24.66
C PRO A 63 -5.67 10.52 -25.49
N THR A 64 -6.70 11.07 -24.84
CA THR A 64 -7.76 11.83 -25.52
C THR A 64 -7.23 13.13 -26.13
N LYS A 65 -6.16 13.69 -25.55
CA LYS A 65 -5.57 14.99 -25.90
C LYS A 65 -4.09 14.92 -26.26
N PHE A 66 -3.40 13.87 -25.85
CA PHE A 66 -1.98 13.65 -26.10
C PHE A 66 -1.75 12.34 -26.86
N VAL A 67 -0.66 12.27 -27.61
CA VAL A 67 -0.19 11.08 -28.31
C VAL A 67 1.23 10.77 -27.85
N TRP A 68 1.48 9.49 -27.58
CA TRP A 68 2.80 9.01 -27.21
C TRP A 68 3.68 8.94 -28.45
N VAL A 69 4.82 9.62 -28.42
CA VAL A 69 5.85 9.53 -29.46
C VAL A 69 6.88 8.52 -28.98
N LEU A 70 6.91 7.34 -29.61
CA LEU A 70 7.84 6.26 -29.26
C LEU A 70 9.30 6.70 -29.42
N ASN A 71 9.61 7.34 -30.55
CA ASN A 71 10.93 7.90 -30.81
C ASN A 71 11.11 9.20 -30.02
N GLY A 72 11.90 9.15 -28.95
CA GLY A 72 12.08 10.24 -27.99
C GLY A 72 11.25 10.11 -26.70
N ARG A 73 10.35 9.13 -26.60
CA ARG A 73 9.61 8.75 -25.37
C ARG A 73 8.96 9.93 -24.64
N PHE A 74 8.10 10.67 -25.34
CA PHE A 74 7.38 11.80 -24.73
C PHE A 74 5.94 11.90 -25.21
N TRP A 75 5.15 12.67 -24.46
CA TRP A 75 3.78 13.01 -24.84
C TRP A 75 3.75 14.29 -25.66
N LYS A 76 3.09 14.24 -26.82
CA LYS A 76 2.86 15.41 -27.67
C LYS A 76 1.37 15.71 -27.77
N ARG A 77 1.02 16.98 -27.86
CA ARG A 77 -0.35 17.44 -28.16
C ARG A 77 -0.88 16.74 -29.41
N ARG A 78 -2.04 16.08 -29.28
CA ARG A 78 -2.73 15.42 -30.40
C ARG A 78 -3.36 16.49 -31.30
N LYS A 79 -3.19 16.33 -32.61
CA LYS A 79 -3.77 17.23 -33.62
C LYS A 79 -5.18 16.80 -34.06
N VAL A 80 -5.44 15.50 -34.17
CA VAL A 80 -6.69 14.94 -34.73
C VAL A 80 -7.15 13.70 -33.96
N GLY A 81 -8.47 13.56 -33.80
CA GLY A 81 -9.12 12.40 -33.21
C GLY A 81 -9.01 12.34 -31.68
N LYS A 82 -9.45 11.21 -31.11
CA LYS A 82 -9.31 10.87 -29.69
C LYS A 82 -8.87 9.41 -29.56
N ALA A 83 -8.23 9.08 -28.45
CA ALA A 83 -7.93 7.71 -28.07
C ALA A 83 -8.45 7.43 -26.66
N ILE A 84 -8.74 6.16 -26.38
CA ILE A 84 -9.18 5.69 -25.07
C ILE A 84 -7.97 5.12 -24.34
N GLY A 85 -7.62 5.69 -23.19
CA GLY A 85 -6.59 5.11 -22.30
C GLY A 85 -7.13 3.89 -21.56
N ARG A 86 -6.31 2.85 -21.42
CA ARG A 86 -6.60 1.68 -20.58
C ARG A 86 -5.42 1.35 -19.69
N ILE A 87 -5.68 1.33 -18.39
CA ILE A 87 -4.75 0.84 -17.37
C ILE A 87 -5.05 -0.64 -17.14
N HIS A 88 -4.00 -1.45 -16.96
CA HIS A 88 -4.14 -2.88 -16.68
C HIS A 88 -4.79 -3.12 -15.31
N SER A 89 -5.46 -4.27 -15.16
CA SER A 89 -6.03 -4.67 -13.87
C SER A 89 -4.91 -5.01 -12.90
N VAL A 90 -5.09 -4.63 -11.63
CA VAL A 90 -4.19 -4.99 -10.54
C VAL A 90 -5.03 -5.62 -9.45
N SER A 91 -4.55 -6.74 -8.89
CA SER A 91 -5.22 -7.44 -7.80
C SER A 91 -5.28 -6.56 -6.55
N PRO A 92 -6.39 -6.53 -5.79
CA PRO A 92 -6.44 -5.86 -4.49
C PRO A 92 -5.33 -6.29 -3.51
N ASN A 93 -4.85 -7.53 -3.63
CA ASN A 93 -3.81 -8.09 -2.76
C ASN A 93 -2.41 -7.45 -2.98
N LEU A 94 -2.22 -6.70 -4.08
CA LEU A 94 -0.96 -5.98 -4.37
C LEU A 94 -0.89 -4.60 -3.70
N GLY A 95 -1.80 -4.31 -2.75
CA GLY A 95 -1.74 -3.17 -1.84
C GLY A 95 -1.55 -1.84 -2.57
N GLU A 96 -0.36 -1.25 -2.43
CA GLU A 96 -0.02 0.07 -2.98
C GLU A 96 -0.26 0.21 -4.49
N ALA A 97 0.04 -0.82 -5.27
CA ALA A 97 -0.17 -0.79 -6.72
C ALA A 97 -1.67 -0.73 -7.08
N TYR A 98 -2.52 -1.41 -6.30
CA TYR A 98 -3.97 -1.36 -6.47
C TYR A 98 -4.52 0.03 -6.17
N PHE A 99 -4.06 0.65 -5.07
CA PHE A 99 -4.46 2.02 -4.74
C PHE A 99 -3.97 3.02 -5.78
N LEU A 100 -2.74 2.90 -6.25
CA LEU A 100 -2.21 3.74 -7.32
C LEU A 100 -3.08 3.63 -8.57
N ARG A 101 -3.46 2.42 -9.00
CA ARG A 101 -4.37 2.20 -10.13
C ARG A 101 -5.68 2.98 -10.00
N ILE A 102 -6.27 2.99 -8.79
CA ILE A 102 -7.51 3.76 -8.52
C ILE A 102 -7.25 5.25 -8.66
N LEU A 103 -6.16 5.77 -8.07
CA LEU A 103 -5.82 7.18 -8.11
C LEU A 103 -5.57 7.68 -9.54
N LEU A 104 -4.98 6.88 -10.40
CA LEU A 104 -4.75 7.24 -11.80
C LEU A 104 -6.03 7.50 -12.62
N ASN A 105 -7.20 7.09 -12.10
CA ASN A 105 -8.51 7.40 -12.66
C ASN A 105 -9.15 8.68 -12.08
N LYS A 106 -8.52 9.32 -11.08
CA LYS A 106 -9.11 10.40 -10.28
C LYS A 106 -8.23 11.64 -10.21
N VAL A 107 -6.93 11.45 -10.00
CA VAL A 107 -5.94 12.52 -9.82
C VAL A 107 -5.61 13.14 -11.17
N LYS A 108 -5.62 14.48 -11.20
CA LYS A 108 -5.31 15.29 -12.37
C LYS A 108 -4.05 16.11 -12.13
N GLY A 109 -3.21 16.21 -13.16
CA GLY A 109 -2.03 17.07 -13.14
C GLY A 109 -0.94 16.84 -12.10
N PRO A 110 -0.70 15.61 -11.57
CA PRO A 110 0.44 15.41 -10.68
C PRO A 110 1.74 15.62 -11.45
N THR A 111 2.70 16.27 -10.83
CA THR A 111 4.04 16.53 -11.39
C THR A 111 5.10 15.60 -10.81
N SER A 112 4.74 14.83 -9.78
CA SER A 112 5.62 13.87 -9.10
C SER A 112 4.83 12.69 -8.50
N PHE A 113 5.54 11.65 -8.07
CA PHE A 113 4.94 10.57 -7.27
C PHE A 113 4.39 11.07 -5.92
N ASP A 114 5.06 12.06 -5.31
CA ASP A 114 4.59 12.65 -4.05
C ASP A 114 3.29 13.43 -4.22
N ASP A 115 3.07 14.07 -5.36
CA ASP A 115 1.80 14.74 -5.68
C ASP A 115 0.66 13.72 -5.73
N ILE A 116 0.91 12.55 -6.33
CA ILE A 116 -0.06 11.45 -6.39
C ILE A 116 -0.34 10.91 -4.99
N ARG A 117 0.69 10.78 -4.15
CA ARG A 117 0.58 10.30 -2.76
C ARG A 117 -0.15 11.29 -1.86
N THR A 118 0.07 12.58 -2.03
CA THR A 118 -0.66 13.62 -1.30
C THR A 118 -2.13 13.59 -1.71
N SER A 119 -2.39 13.49 -3.02
CA SER A 119 -3.75 13.31 -3.54
C SER A 119 -4.42 12.03 -3.03
N LYS A 120 -3.68 10.95 -2.74
CA LYS A 120 -4.22 9.75 -2.09
C LYS A 120 -4.89 10.10 -0.77
N ARG A 121 -4.24 10.91 0.07
CA ARG A 121 -4.79 11.32 1.37
C ARG A 121 -6.07 12.13 1.17
N ASP A 122 -6.04 13.11 0.28
CA ASP A 122 -7.19 13.99 0.02
C ASP A 122 -8.37 13.23 -0.59
N VAL A 123 -8.11 12.32 -1.54
CA VAL A 123 -9.13 11.48 -2.18
C VAL A 123 -9.72 10.48 -1.17
N CYS A 124 -8.89 9.83 -0.35
CA CYS A 124 -9.40 8.93 0.69
C CYS A 124 -10.19 9.69 1.77
N PHE A 125 -9.81 10.93 2.09
CA PHE A 125 -10.56 11.79 2.99
C PHE A 125 -11.93 12.19 2.40
N ALA A 126 -11.94 12.67 1.15
CA ALA A 126 -13.16 13.09 0.45
C ALA A 126 -14.14 11.95 0.17
N LEU A 127 -13.65 10.70 0.11
CA LEU A 127 -14.48 9.51 -0.08
C LEU A 127 -14.96 8.88 1.24
N GLY A 128 -14.66 9.48 2.40
CA GLY A 128 -14.99 8.90 3.71
C GLY A 128 -14.24 7.60 4.02
N LEU A 129 -13.16 7.30 3.27
CA LEU A 129 -12.36 6.10 3.46
C LEU A 129 -11.31 6.26 4.58
N LEU A 130 -11.09 7.49 5.06
CA LEU A 130 -10.24 7.81 6.23
C LEU A 130 -11.04 8.08 7.51
N ASP A 131 -12.35 7.74 7.56
CA ASP A 131 -13.13 7.78 8.81
C ASP A 131 -12.59 6.83 9.90
N VAL A 132 -11.66 5.93 9.52
CA VAL A 132 -11.02 4.99 10.45
C VAL A 132 -10.18 5.69 11.51
N ASP A 133 -9.66 6.90 11.28
CA ASP A 133 -8.88 7.58 12.31
C ASP A 133 -9.76 8.39 13.25
N LYS A 134 -10.75 9.13 12.73
CA LYS A 134 -11.54 10.04 13.59
C LYS A 134 -12.55 9.30 14.44
N GLU A 135 -13.31 8.36 13.88
CA GLU A 135 -14.32 7.60 14.62
C GLU A 135 -13.66 6.64 15.62
N TYR A 136 -12.50 6.06 15.28
CA TYR A 136 -11.69 5.25 16.20
C TYR A 136 -11.08 6.08 17.33
N ILE A 137 -10.54 7.26 17.02
CA ILE A 137 -10.01 8.19 18.02
C ILE A 137 -11.14 8.65 18.96
N ASP A 138 -12.30 8.99 18.42
CA ASP A 138 -13.42 9.48 19.20
C ASP A 138 -14.08 8.35 20.02
N THR A 139 -14.19 7.13 19.49
CA THR A 139 -14.63 5.95 20.27
C THR A 139 -13.64 5.55 21.37
N ILE A 140 -12.31 5.63 21.15
CA ILE A 140 -11.31 5.40 22.21
C ILE A 140 -11.38 6.49 23.27
N LYS A 141 -11.55 7.76 22.89
CA LYS A 141 -11.72 8.87 23.84
C LYS A 141 -12.99 8.68 24.67
N GLU A 142 -14.10 8.33 24.04
CA GLU A 142 -15.37 8.08 24.72
C GLU A 142 -15.30 6.85 25.63
N ALA A 143 -14.70 5.75 25.19
CA ALA A 143 -14.51 4.54 25.99
C ALA A 143 -13.58 4.79 27.19
N SER A 144 -12.51 5.56 27.00
CA SER A 144 -11.57 5.96 28.07
C SER A 144 -12.25 6.90 29.07
N HIS A 145 -13.08 7.83 28.59
CA HIS A 145 -13.85 8.73 29.44
C HIS A 145 -14.91 7.96 30.25
N SER A 146 -15.64 7.06 29.60
CA SER A 146 -16.65 6.20 30.22
C SER A 146 -16.03 5.26 31.26
N GLY A 147 -14.90 4.61 30.94
CA GLY A 147 -14.16 3.76 31.87
C GLY A 147 -13.62 4.52 33.09
N ALA A 148 -13.05 5.70 32.87
CA ALA A 148 -12.60 6.57 33.97
C ALA A 148 -13.77 7.07 34.83
N GLU A 149 -14.91 7.40 34.22
CA GLU A 149 -16.12 7.82 34.92
C GLU A 149 -16.71 6.71 35.78
N GLN A 150 -16.76 5.47 35.28
CA GLN A 150 -17.22 4.30 36.03
C GLN A 150 -16.36 4.03 37.28
N ILE A 151 -15.03 4.13 37.15
CA ILE A 151 -14.10 3.95 38.28
C ILE A 151 -14.25 5.07 39.31
N LEU A 152 -14.43 6.32 38.87
CA LEU A 152 -14.61 7.47 39.76
C LEU A 152 -15.96 7.43 40.48
N LEU A 153 -17.03 7.03 39.80
CA LEU A 153 -18.35 6.88 40.38
C LEU A 153 -18.36 5.80 41.49
N ARG A 154 -17.61 4.70 41.29
CA ARG A 154 -17.41 3.67 42.33
C ARG A 154 -16.73 4.22 43.58
N ASN A 155 -15.97 5.31 43.45
CA ASN A 155 -15.31 6.02 44.54
C ASN A 155 -16.02 7.33 44.94
N ASN A 156 -17.33 7.48 44.64
CA ASN A 156 -18.14 8.67 44.93
C ASN A 156 -17.58 9.99 44.34
N SER A 157 -16.90 9.90 43.21
CA SER A 157 -16.32 11.03 42.47
C SER A 157 -16.83 11.06 41.03
N THR A 158 -16.49 12.10 40.27
CA THR A 158 -16.90 12.26 38.86
C THR A 158 -15.82 12.96 38.06
N VAL A 159 -15.72 12.67 36.77
CA VAL A 159 -14.75 13.28 35.86
C VAL A 159 -14.93 14.80 35.79
N LYS A 160 -16.14 15.32 36.05
CA LYS A 160 -16.42 16.77 36.12
C LYS A 160 -15.61 17.52 37.19
N LYS A 161 -15.01 16.83 38.16
CA LYS A 161 -14.13 17.43 39.18
C LYS A 161 -12.70 17.65 38.70
N PHE A 162 -12.30 17.08 37.56
CA PHE A 162 -10.94 17.13 37.02
C PHE A 162 -10.94 17.82 35.65
N THR A 163 -10.92 19.16 35.65
CA THR A 163 -11.04 19.97 34.43
C THR A 163 -9.76 20.06 33.60
N ASN A 164 -8.59 19.74 34.16
CA ASN A 164 -7.28 19.74 33.47
C ASN A 164 -6.63 18.35 33.46
N MET A 165 -7.33 17.34 32.95
CA MET A 165 -6.72 16.03 32.71
C MET A 165 -5.71 16.17 31.55
N PRO A 166 -4.44 15.73 31.70
CA PRO A 166 -3.43 15.91 30.64
C PRO A 166 -3.85 15.15 29.38
N TYR A 167 -3.76 15.83 28.24
CA TYR A 167 -4.00 15.23 26.93
C TYR A 167 -2.86 14.27 26.59
N LEU A 168 -3.21 13.08 26.11
CA LEU A 168 -2.25 12.11 25.57
C LEU A 168 -1.50 12.75 24.41
N ASN A 169 -0.16 12.80 24.51
CA ASN A 169 0.69 13.21 23.40
C ASN A 169 0.62 12.12 22.30
N VAL A 170 0.00 12.49 21.19
CA VAL A 170 -0.34 11.62 20.05
C VAL A 170 0.91 11.03 19.38
N GLU A 171 2.08 11.64 19.56
CA GLU A 171 3.36 11.10 19.06
C GLU A 171 3.80 9.80 19.76
N SER A 172 3.27 9.50 20.95
CA SER A 172 3.54 8.22 21.64
C SER A 172 2.57 7.10 21.24
N VAL A 173 1.42 7.45 20.65
CA VAL A 173 0.35 6.49 20.32
C VAL A 173 0.55 5.88 18.94
N SER A 174 1.20 6.61 18.03
CA SER A 174 1.49 6.17 16.66
C SER A 174 2.56 5.07 16.56
N SER A 175 3.40 4.87 17.60
CA SER A 175 4.40 3.80 17.61
C SER A 175 3.88 2.47 18.16
N SER A 176 2.69 2.43 18.79
CA SER A 176 2.25 1.24 19.54
C SER A 176 0.88 0.67 19.15
N ASN A 177 0.07 1.37 18.34
CA ASN A 177 -1.31 0.95 18.07
C ASN A 177 -1.59 0.63 16.59
N ASN A 178 -0.74 -0.18 15.97
CA ASN A 178 -1.18 -0.89 14.77
C ASN A 178 -2.22 -1.93 15.23
N ARG A 179 -3.51 -1.64 15.03
CA ARG A 179 -4.61 -2.57 15.31
C ARG A 179 -4.37 -3.95 14.67
N LEU A 180 -3.73 -3.99 13.50
CA LEU A 180 -3.29 -5.23 12.84
C LEU A 180 -2.27 -6.02 13.68
N ILE A 181 -1.33 -5.35 14.36
CA ILE A 181 -0.36 -5.99 15.27
C ILE A 181 -1.05 -6.44 16.55
N ILE A 182 -2.01 -5.68 17.07
CA ILE A 182 -2.76 -6.08 18.29
C ILE A 182 -3.65 -7.29 17.99
N GLU A 183 -4.37 -7.31 16.87
CA GLU A 183 -5.15 -8.47 16.44
C GLU A 183 -4.25 -9.68 16.09
N GLU A 184 -3.04 -9.44 15.56
CA GLU A 184 -1.99 -10.47 15.39
C GLU A 184 -1.26 -10.84 16.69
N LEU A 185 -1.46 -10.16 17.81
CA LEU A 185 -0.81 -10.48 19.09
C LEU A 185 -1.81 -10.90 20.18
N ASP A 186 -3.11 -10.71 19.95
CA ASP A 186 -4.23 -11.16 20.80
C ASP A 186 -4.55 -12.64 20.59
N TYR A 187 -3.50 -13.43 20.49
CA TYR A 187 -3.59 -14.88 20.50
C TYR A 187 -4.04 -15.34 21.88
N ASP A 188 -5.07 -16.17 21.94
CA ASP A 188 -5.42 -16.91 23.16
C ASP A 188 -4.32 -17.96 23.41
N ILE A 189 -3.24 -17.53 24.06
CA ILE A 189 -2.05 -18.33 24.36
C ILE A 189 -2.42 -19.68 25.03
N PRO A 190 -3.35 -19.75 25.99
CA PRO A 190 -3.86 -21.01 26.52
C PRO A 190 -4.44 -21.97 25.46
N VAL A 191 -5.25 -21.45 24.54
CA VAL A 191 -5.89 -22.26 23.48
C VAL A 191 -4.84 -22.75 22.47
N ILE A 192 -3.97 -21.86 22.01
CA ILE A 192 -2.90 -22.23 21.06
C ILE A 192 -1.94 -23.23 21.67
N LYS A 193 -1.60 -23.09 22.97
CA LYS A 193 -0.78 -24.06 23.68
C LYS A 193 -1.45 -25.43 23.75
N ASN A 194 -2.76 -25.49 24.00
CA ASN A 194 -3.51 -26.75 24.04
C ASN A 194 -3.54 -27.44 22.67
N ASP A 195 -3.80 -26.66 21.62
CA ASP A 195 -3.79 -27.16 20.24
C ASP A 195 -2.38 -27.62 19.82
N PHE A 196 -1.34 -26.87 20.20
CA PHE A 196 0.05 -27.26 20.01
C PHE A 196 0.36 -28.59 20.70
N ASP A 197 0.03 -28.74 21.98
CA ASP A 197 0.29 -29.98 22.73
C ASP A 197 -0.43 -31.18 22.09
N ARG A 198 -1.68 -30.99 21.65
CA ARG A 198 -2.45 -32.02 20.92
C ARG A 198 -1.79 -32.40 19.61
N MET A 199 -1.40 -31.42 18.79
CA MET A 199 -0.78 -31.67 17.47
C MET A 199 0.63 -32.23 17.61
N PHE A 200 1.40 -31.76 18.58
CA PHE A 200 2.75 -32.22 18.87
C PHE A 200 2.77 -33.68 19.34
N LEU A 201 1.75 -34.12 20.08
CA LEU A 201 1.57 -35.53 20.44
C LEU A 201 1.19 -36.40 19.23
N ALA A 202 0.51 -35.83 18.23
CA ALA A 202 0.11 -36.53 17.01
C ALA A 202 1.22 -36.65 15.95
N LEU A 203 2.37 -35.99 16.14
CA LEU A 203 3.47 -36.02 15.18
C LEU A 203 4.14 -37.40 15.10
N THR A 204 4.46 -37.83 13.88
CA THR A 204 5.34 -38.98 13.66
C THR A 204 6.77 -38.67 14.09
N HIS A 205 7.59 -39.72 14.26
CA HIS A 205 9.00 -39.55 14.63
C HIS A 205 9.77 -38.64 13.65
N GLU A 206 9.49 -38.76 12.35
CA GLU A 206 10.12 -37.93 11.31
C GLU A 206 9.69 -36.47 11.39
N GLN A 207 8.39 -36.20 11.54
CA GLN A 207 7.87 -34.84 11.68
C GLN A 207 8.36 -34.17 12.97
N ARG A 208 8.45 -34.93 14.07
CA ARG A 208 8.99 -34.45 15.34
C ARG A 208 10.46 -34.04 15.21
N ASN A 209 11.27 -34.84 14.51
CA ASN A 209 12.69 -34.52 14.29
C ASN A 209 12.86 -33.25 13.44
N ILE A 210 12.04 -33.07 12.40
CA ILE A 210 12.05 -31.85 11.58
C ILE A 210 11.67 -30.64 12.44
N PHE A 211 10.61 -30.75 13.24
CA PHE A 211 10.15 -29.68 14.13
C PHE A 211 11.25 -29.26 15.12
N VAL A 212 11.91 -30.21 15.79
CA VAL A 212 12.98 -29.92 16.76
C VAL A 212 14.17 -29.21 16.08
N ASN A 213 14.55 -29.64 14.87
CA ASN A 213 15.64 -29.01 14.13
C ASN A 213 15.32 -27.56 13.73
N ILE A 214 14.08 -27.29 13.29
CA ILE A 214 13.64 -25.93 12.95
C ILE A 214 13.63 -25.06 14.21
N MET A 215 13.06 -25.55 15.31
CA MET A 215 12.99 -24.80 16.57
C MET A 215 14.37 -24.46 17.12
N SER A 216 15.32 -25.40 17.08
CA SER A 216 16.71 -25.14 17.49
C SER A 216 17.37 -24.05 16.64
N VAL A 217 17.14 -24.02 15.33
CA VAL A 217 17.69 -22.98 14.44
C VAL A 217 17.07 -21.60 14.71
N VAL A 218 15.77 -21.56 15.03
CA VAL A 218 15.06 -20.33 15.42
C VAL A 218 15.57 -19.80 16.77
N GLU A 219 15.75 -20.68 17.77
CA GLU A 219 16.26 -20.31 19.10
C GLU A 219 17.71 -19.80 19.04
N GLU A 220 18.52 -20.37 18.15
CA GLU A 220 19.90 -19.92 17.92
C GLU A 220 20.01 -18.69 17.00
N ASN A 221 18.87 -18.15 16.53
CA ASN A 221 18.78 -17.00 15.64
C ASN A 221 19.62 -17.14 14.36
N LYS A 222 19.77 -18.38 13.87
CA LYS A 222 20.53 -18.70 12.66
C LYS A 222 19.57 -18.73 11.47
N GLY A 223 19.88 -18.00 10.40
CA GLY A 223 19.12 -18.11 9.15
C GLY A 223 19.30 -19.49 8.51
N GLY A 224 18.24 -20.07 7.96
CA GLY A 224 18.27 -21.38 7.30
C GLY A 224 17.10 -21.59 6.33
N VAL A 225 17.30 -22.45 5.33
CA VAL A 225 16.27 -22.86 4.36
C VAL A 225 15.96 -24.34 4.58
N PHE A 226 14.68 -24.68 4.77
CA PHE A 226 14.21 -26.05 4.96
C PHE A 226 13.24 -26.43 3.85
N PHE A 227 13.46 -27.58 3.22
CA PHE A 227 12.54 -28.16 2.25
C PHE A 227 11.76 -29.28 2.95
N VAL A 228 10.44 -29.10 3.06
CA VAL A 228 9.53 -30.11 3.61
C VAL A 228 8.89 -30.85 2.45
N TYR A 229 9.10 -32.16 2.35
CA TYR A 229 8.48 -33.02 1.35
C TYR A 229 7.56 -34.04 2.04
N GLY A 230 6.26 -33.97 1.75
CA GLY A 230 5.25 -34.87 2.31
C GLY A 230 3.82 -34.34 2.12
N TYR A 231 2.81 -35.21 2.20
CA TYR A 231 1.40 -34.80 2.25
C TYR A 231 1.07 -34.33 3.67
N GLY A 232 0.50 -33.13 3.78
CA GLY A 232 0.02 -32.53 5.04
C GLY A 232 -1.28 -33.14 5.53
#